data_AF-A0A6L8FSU8-F1
#
_entry.id   AF-A0A6L8FSU8-F1
#
_cell.length_a   1.000
_cell.length_b   1.000
_cell.length_c   1.000
_cell.angle_alpha   90.00
_cell.angle_beta   90.00
_cell.angle_gamma   90.00
#
_symmetry.space_group_name_H-M   'P 1'
#
loop_
_entity.id
_entity.type
_entity.pdbx_description
1 polymer ?
#
loop_
_entity_poly.entity_id
_entity_poly.type
_entity_poly.pdbx_seq_one_letter_code
_entity_poly.pdbx_strand_id
1 'polypeptide(L)' 'MSRNIAWRRIENLLIADNCEMIEGTGARVAFKSGTLRADFHRPHPNKEAKPYQVRAVREFLRQLEIEP' A
#
# COMPACT_ATOMS: atom_id res chain seq x y z
N MET A 1 -17.64 11.65 10.22
CA MET A 1 -17.51 10.53 9.25
C MET A 1 -16.04 10.17 9.11
N SER A 2 -15.60 9.05 9.68
CA SER A 2 -14.24 8.55 9.41
C SER A 2 -14.20 8.00 7.99
N ARG A 3 -13.66 8.77 7.03
CA ARG A 3 -13.45 8.31 5.65
C ARG A 3 -12.30 7.31 5.64
N ASN A 4 -12.60 6.05 5.90
CA ASN A 4 -11.62 4.98 5.80
C ASN A 4 -11.30 4.72 4.31
N ILE A 5 -10.02 4.52 3.99
CA ILE A 5 -9.56 4.24 2.62
C ILE A 5 -9.68 2.75 2.38
N ALA A 6 -10.42 2.32 1.36
CA ALA A 6 -10.43 0.91 0.95
C ALA A 6 -9.03 0.48 0.50
N TRP A 7 -8.52 -0.65 1.01
CA TRP A 7 -7.16 -1.14 0.70
C TRP A 7 -6.91 -1.26 -0.81
N ARG A 8 -7.90 -1.74 -1.57
CA ARG A 8 -7.82 -1.83 -3.03
C ARG A 8 -7.50 -0.49 -3.72
N ARG A 9 -7.88 0.66 -3.14
CA ARG A 9 -7.50 1.97 -3.69
C ARG A 9 -6.01 2.25 -3.53
N ILE A 10 -5.39 1.77 -2.45
CA ILE A 10 -3.95 1.87 -2.23
C ILE A 10 -3.21 0.98 -3.23
N GLU A 11 -3.67 -0.27 -3.41
CA GLU A 11 -3.06 -1.17 -4.39
C GLU A 11 -3.10 -0.59 -5.80
N ASN A 12 -4.27 -0.09 -6.22
CA ASN A 12 -4.42 0.53 -7.53
C ASN A 12 -3.55 1.79 -7.70
N LEU A 13 -3.40 2.60 -6.65
CA LEU A 13 -2.51 3.78 -6.68
C LEU A 13 -1.07 3.35 -6.95
N LEU A 14 -0.54 2.42 -6.15
CA LEU A 14 0.84 1.97 -6.28
C LEU A 14 1.09 1.29 -7.63
N ILE A 15 0.14 0.50 -8.13
CA ILE A 15 0.21 -0.10 -9.48
C ILE A 15 0.21 0.99 -10.56
N ALA A 16 -0.62 2.03 -10.43
CA ALA A 16 -0.65 3.14 -11.39
C ALA A 16 0.66 3.94 -11.39
N ASP A 17 1.34 4.02 -10.24
CA ASP A 17 2.67 4.62 -10.09
C ASP A 17 3.81 3.65 -10.48
N ASN A 18 3.51 2.61 -11.27
CA ASN A 18 4.45 1.60 -11.77
C ASN A 18 5.18 0.78 -10.69
N CYS A 19 4.63 0.70 -9.47
CA CYS A 19 5.15 -0.22 -8.48
C CYS A 19 4.76 -1.66 -8.83
N GLU A 20 5.74 -2.56 -8.81
CA GLU A 20 5.53 -4.00 -8.93
C GLU A 20 4.83 -4.53 -7.67
N MET A 21 3.63 -5.08 -7.83
CA MET A 21 2.92 -5.77 -6.76
C MET A 21 3.36 -7.23 -6.69
N ILE A 22 3.89 -7.65 -5.54
CA ILE A 22 4.39 -9.00 -5.29
C ILE A 22 3.47 -9.67 -4.28
N GLU A 23 2.76 -10.71 -4.73
CA GLU A 23 1.92 -11.54 -3.87
C GLU A 23 2.78 -12.40 -2.93
N GLY A 24 2.43 -12.38 -1.64
CA GLY A 24 3.02 -13.24 -0.62
C GLY A 24 2.07 -14.34 -0.18
N THR A 25 2.48 -15.14 0.80
CA THR A 25 1.60 -16.16 1.40
C THR A 25 0.48 -15.52 2.21
N GLY A 26 -0.74 -16.05 2.06
CA GLY A 26 -1.93 -15.54 2.76
C GLY A 26 -2.27 -14.10 2.37
N ALA A 27 -2.46 -13.24 3.36
CA ALA A 27 -2.78 -11.82 3.14
C ALA A 27 -1.55 -10.93 2.90
N ARG A 28 -0.35 -11.49 2.71
CA ARG A 28 0.87 -10.70 2.53
C ARG A 28 0.96 -10.16 1.10
N VAL A 29 1.35 -8.90 0.97
CA VAL A 29 1.61 -8.24 -0.31
C VAL A 29 2.76 -7.26 -0.13
N ALA A 30 3.62 -7.15 -1.14
CA ALA A 30 4.67 -6.14 -1.18
C ALA A 30 4.57 -5.29 -2.45
N PHE A 31 5.06 -4.07 -2.37
CA PHE A 31 5.19 -3.16 -3.50
C PHE A 31 6.64 -2.77 -3.66
N LYS A 32 7.16 -2.86 -4.88
CA LYS A 32 8.56 -2.58 -5.21
C LYS A 32 8.65 -1.56 -6.34
N SER A 33 9.57 -0.61 -6.21
CA SER A 33 9.98 0.28 -7.30
C SER A 33 11.49 0.51 -7.21
N GLY A 34 12.23 0.08 -8.24
CA GLY A 34 13.69 0.06 -8.22
C GLY A 34 14.26 -0.75 -7.05
N THR A 35 15.00 -0.07 -6.17
CA THR A 35 15.60 -0.64 -4.95
C THR A 35 14.69 -0.53 -3.73
N LEU A 36 13.60 0.24 -3.81
CA LEU A 36 12.68 0.47 -2.71
C LEU A 36 11.62 -0.63 -2.66
N ARG A 37 11.23 -1.00 -1.44
CA ARG A 37 10.21 -2.03 -1.18
C ARG A 37 9.44 -1.70 0.09
N ALA A 38 8.13 -1.89 0.05
CA ALA A 38 7.26 -1.84 1.21
C ALA A 38 6.42 -3.12 1.33
N ASP A 39 6.43 -3.75 2.50
CA ASP A 39 5.72 -5.00 2.80
C ASP A 39 4.50 -4.72 3.69
N PHE A 40 3.37 -5.36 3.35
CA PHE A 40 2.09 -5.19 4.04
C PHE A 40 1.36 -6.51 4.25
N HIS A 41 0.39 -6.48 5.16
CA HIS A 41 -0.69 -7.46 5.23
C HIS A 41 -1.99 -6.78 4.80
N ARG A 42 -2.72 -7.35 3.83
CA ARG A 42 -4.06 -6.89 3.46
C ARG A 42 -4.97 -6.92 4.70
N PRO A 43 -5.79 -5.88 4.91
CA PRO A 43 -6.77 -5.87 5.99
C PRO A 43 -7.70 -7.09 5.95
N HIS A 44 -7.96 -7.68 7.11
CA HIS A 44 -8.95 -8.73 7.33
C HIS A 44 -9.46 -8.64 8.79
N PRO A 45 -10.77 -8.85 9.07
CA PRO A 45 -11.85 -9.16 8.11
C PRO A 45 -12.35 -7.95 7.32
N ASN A 46 -12.05 -6.74 7.79
CA ASN A 46 -12.45 -5.49 7.15
C ASN A 46 -11.61 -5.20 5.90
N LYS A 47 -12.13 -4.42 4.94
CA LYS A 47 -11.46 -4.11 3.66
C LYS A 47 -10.73 -2.77 3.68
N GLU A 48 -10.88 -2.02 4.77
CA GLU A 48 -10.34 -0.70 4.97
C GLU A 48 -8.89 -0.76 5.48
N ALA A 49 -8.03 0.09 4.89
CA ALA A 49 -6.67 0.27 5.36
C ALA A 49 -6.67 0.81 6.79
N LYS A 50 -5.85 0.19 7.65
CA LYS A 50 -5.64 0.70 9.01
C LYS A 50 -4.81 1.99 8.98
N PRO A 51 -4.93 2.89 9.96
CA PRO A 51 -4.18 4.15 9.99
C PRO A 51 -2.65 3.98 9.86
N TYR A 52 -2.08 2.90 10.41
CA TYR A 52 -0.65 2.64 10.26
C TYR A 52 -0.26 2.24 8.83
N GLN A 53 -1.14 1.55 8.09
CA GLN A 53 -0.88 1.19 6.70
C GLN A 53 -0.92 2.43 5.81
N VAL A 54 -1.89 3.33 6.05
CA VAL A 54 -1.95 4.62 5.34
C VAL A 54 -0.68 5.43 5.59
N ARG A 55 -0.18 5.48 6.84
CA ARG A 55 1.08 6.16 7.16
C ARG A 55 2.28 5.53 6.44
N ALA A 56 2.38 4.20 6.45
CA ALA A 56 3.46 3.49 5.78
C ALA A 56 3.42 3.65 4.25
N VAL A 57 2.23 3.66 3.64
CA VAL A 57 2.07 3.93 2.20
C VAL A 57 2.50 5.35 1.86
N ARG A 58 2.13 6.35 2.67
CA ARG A 58 2.58 7.74 2.45
C ARG A 58 4.10 7.88 2.56
N GLU A 59 4.70 7.18 3.52
CA GLU A 59 6.16 7.18 3.67
C GLU A 59 6.84 6.53 2.46
N PHE A 60 6.30 5.41 1.97
CA PHE A 60 6.78 4.77 0.76
C PHE A 60 6.66 5.70 -0.47
N LEU A 61 5.53 6.37 -0.66
CA LEU A 61 5.34 7.34 -1.74
C LEU A 61 6.35 8.51 -1.67
N ARG A 62 6.64 9.02 -0.47
CA ARG A 62 7.68 10.05 -0.30
C ARG A 62 9.07 9.55 -0.66
N GLN A 63 9.41 8.31 -0.33
CA GLN A 63 10.68 7.70 -0.76
C GLN A 63 10.76 7.54 -2.27
N LEU A 64 9.61 7.43 -2.95
CA LEU A 64 9.50 7.46 -4.41
C LEU A 64 9.45 8.88 -4.99
N GLU A 65 9.59 9.91 -4.15
CA GLU A 65 9.45 11.32 -4.54
C GLU A 65 8.07 11.67 -5.12
N ILE A 66 7.03 10.92 -4.73
CA ILE A 66 5.63 11.15 -5.08
C ILE A 66 4.94 11.83 -3.90
N GLU A 67 4.38 13.02 -4.13
CA GLU A 67 3.58 13.73 -3.12
C GLU A 67 2.13 13.22 -3.10
N PRO A 68 1.64 12.67 -1.97
CA PRO A 68 0.31 12.06 -1.84
C PRO A 68 -0.82 13.01 -1.40
#